data_AF-A0A9X2MEW4-F1
#
_entry.id   AF-A0A9X2MEW4-F1
#
_cell.length_a   1.000
_cell.length_b   1.000
_cell.length_c   1.000
_cell.angle_alpha   90.00
_cell.angle_beta   90.00
_cell.angle_gamma   90.00
#
_symmetry.space_group_name_H-M   'P 1'
#
loop_
_entity.id
_entity.type
_entity.pdbx_description
1 polymer ?
#
loop_
_entity_poly.entity_id
_entity_poly.type
_entity_poly.pdbx_seq_one_letter_code
_entity_poly.pdbx_strand_id
1 'polypeptide(L)'
;MNNKFNRRIQTYSKKIKFLMEYSNYREINSKAAEMSFYLLLSFFPFLIFTISLVVYTPIIKLSKYIFLLKKILPLSAFNIVSSLIQSAIENRSFSFLILSFILAMYTMSRAVLSLIRGMNRSYNIRETRHNIE
;
A
#
# COMPACT_ATOMS: atom_id res chain seq x y z
N MET A 1 -30.13 5.87 42.34
CA MET A 1 -28.95 5.12 41.82
C MET A 1 -28.32 5.72 40.55
N ASN A 2 -29.03 6.56 39.77
CA ASN A 2 -28.59 7.07 38.46
C ASN A 2 -27.38 8.04 38.46
N ASN A 3 -27.19 8.79 39.55
CA ASN A 3 -26.27 9.93 39.59
C ASN A 3 -24.78 9.54 39.74
N LYS A 4 -24.51 8.41 40.41
CA LYS A 4 -23.13 7.90 40.62
C LYS A 4 -22.56 7.27 39.35
N PHE A 5 -23.42 6.65 38.54
CA PHE A 5 -23.08 6.07 37.24
C PHE A 5 -22.76 7.16 36.20
N ASN A 6 -23.60 8.19 36.10
CA ASN A 6 -23.40 9.29 35.15
C ASN A 6 -22.12 10.10 35.46
N ARG A 7 -21.78 10.28 36.74
CA ARG A 7 -20.50 10.89 37.16
C ARG A 7 -19.28 10.11 36.68
N ARG A 8 -19.32 8.76 36.74
CA ARG A 8 -18.22 7.92 36.24
C ARG A 8 -18.05 8.08 34.73
N ILE A 9 -19.16 8.06 33.97
CA ILE A 9 -19.14 8.27 32.51
C ILE A 9 -18.53 9.62 32.16
N GLN A 10 -18.87 10.69 32.89
CA GLN A 10 -18.27 12.01 32.70
C GLN A 10 -16.77 12.06 33.04
N THR A 11 -16.33 11.32 34.06
CA THR A 11 -14.90 11.23 34.38
C THR A 11 -14.13 10.50 33.27
N TYR A 12 -14.65 9.38 32.78
CA TYR A 12 -14.03 8.64 31.67
C TYR A 12 -14.01 9.45 30.37
N SER A 13 -15.10 10.14 30.04
CA SER A 13 -15.15 10.97 28.82
C SER A 13 -14.18 12.16 28.88
N LYS A 14 -14.03 12.80 30.04
CA LYS A 14 -12.99 13.83 30.25
C LYS A 14 -11.58 13.27 30.12
N LYS A 15 -11.30 12.11 30.72
CA LYS A 15 -9.99 11.48 30.65
C LYS A 15 -9.64 11.08 29.21
N ILE A 16 -10.60 10.56 28.45
CA ILE A 16 -10.44 10.24 27.03
C ILE A 16 -10.20 11.50 26.20
N LYS A 17 -10.99 12.57 26.39
CA LYS A 17 -10.76 13.85 25.71
C LYS A 17 -9.36 14.42 25.99
N PHE A 18 -8.93 14.38 27.25
CA PHE A 18 -7.58 14.82 27.63
C PHE A 18 -6.50 13.98 26.96
N LEU A 19 -6.66 12.65 26.91
CA LEU A 19 -5.72 11.77 26.20
C LEU A 19 -5.70 12.03 24.69
N MET A 20 -6.86 12.29 24.09
CA MET A 20 -6.98 12.67 22.67
C MET A 20 -6.36 14.03 22.36
N GLU A 21 -6.37 14.96 23.30
CA GLU A 21 -5.79 16.31 23.16
C GLU A 21 -4.28 16.30 23.47
N TYR A 22 -3.84 15.45 24.40
CA TYR A 22 -2.43 15.19 24.69
C TYR A 22 -1.74 14.44 23.54
N SER A 23 -2.41 13.45 22.95
CA SER A 23 -1.97 12.87 21.68
C SER A 23 -2.20 13.90 20.59
N ASN A 24 -1.20 14.25 19.78
CA ASN A 24 -1.42 15.19 18.67
C ASN A 24 -2.19 14.49 17.53
N TYR A 25 -3.46 14.16 17.74
CA TYR A 25 -4.28 13.30 16.87
C TYR A 25 -4.40 13.88 15.45
N ARG A 26 -4.38 15.20 15.31
CA ARG A 26 -4.36 15.88 14.02
C ARG A 26 -3.07 15.62 13.24
N GLU A 27 -1.93 15.69 13.92
CA GLU A 27 -0.61 15.39 13.35
C GLU A 27 -0.51 13.91 12.97
N ILE A 28 -0.97 13.01 13.84
CA ILE A 28 -0.99 11.56 13.59
C ILE A 28 -1.85 11.23 12.37
N ASN A 29 -3.07 11.78 12.28
CA ASN A 29 -3.94 11.55 11.13
C ASN A 29 -3.36 12.11 9.83
N SER A 30 -2.74 13.29 9.90
CA SER A 30 -2.08 13.90 8.74
C SER A 30 -0.95 12.99 8.22
N LYS A 31 -0.12 12.45 9.13
CA LYS A 31 0.96 11.52 8.77
C LYS A 31 0.44 10.16 8.29
N ALA A 32 -0.60 9.63 8.92
CA ALA A 32 -1.26 8.41 8.47
C ALA A 32 -1.88 8.56 7.07
N ALA A 33 -2.47 9.73 6.78
CA ALA A 33 -3.00 10.05 5.46
C ALA A 33 -1.90 10.19 4.41
N GLU A 34 -0.80 10.88 4.74
CA GLU A 34 0.39 11.00 3.88
C GLU A 34 0.97 9.61 3.53
N MET A 35 1.17 8.76 4.54
CA MET A 35 1.65 7.38 4.37
C MET A 35 0.70 6.55 3.49
N SER A 36 -0.60 6.57 3.79
CA SER A 36 -1.61 5.79 3.06
C SER A 36 -1.73 6.25 1.62
N PHE A 37 -1.63 7.55 1.36
CA PHE A 37 -1.62 8.11 0.02
C PHE A 37 -0.45 7.58 -0.81
N TYR A 38 0.78 7.65 -0.29
CA TYR A 38 1.95 7.16 -1.02
C TYR A 38 1.97 5.64 -1.21
N LEU A 39 1.45 4.87 -0.25
CA LEU A 39 1.28 3.41 -0.40
C LEU A 39 0.26 3.06 -1.48
N LEU A 40 -0.89 3.72 -1.49
CA LEU A 40 -1.90 3.51 -2.53
C LEU A 40 -1.38 3.96 -3.90
N LEU A 41 -0.65 5.07 -3.95
CA LEU A 41 -0.04 5.56 -5.18
C LEU A 41 1.02 4.60 -5.72
N SER A 42 1.81 3.94 -4.86
CA SER A 42 2.82 2.95 -5.28
C SER A 42 2.22 1.63 -5.78
N PHE A 43 0.97 1.34 -5.42
CA PHE A 43 0.30 0.09 -5.79
C PHE A 43 0.15 -0.07 -7.31
N PHE A 44 -0.21 0.99 -8.04
CA PHE A 44 -0.41 0.89 -9.49
C PHE A 44 0.91 0.62 -10.25
N PRO A 45 2.00 1.41 -10.06
CA PRO A 45 3.29 1.09 -10.66
C PRO A 45 3.81 -0.29 -10.24
N PHE A 46 3.59 -0.70 -8.99
CA PHE A 46 4.00 -2.01 -8.51
C PHE A 46 3.27 -3.16 -9.23
N LEU A 47 1.96 -3.03 -9.49
CA LEU A 47 1.21 -4.01 -10.27
C LEU A 47 1.73 -4.11 -11.71
N ILE A 48 1.98 -2.97 -12.36
CA ILE A 48 2.53 -2.94 -13.73
C ILE A 48 3.89 -3.63 -13.78
N PHE A 49 4.77 -3.32 -12.82
CA PHE A 49 6.07 -3.96 -12.68
C PHE A 49 5.92 -5.47 -12.50
N THR A 50 5.02 -5.90 -11.61
CA THR A 50 4.79 -7.32 -11.30
C THR A 50 4.28 -8.09 -12.52
N ILE A 51 3.29 -7.54 -13.23
CA ILE A 51 2.76 -8.14 -14.47
C ILE A 51 3.87 -8.23 -15.53
N SER A 52 4.63 -7.14 -15.71
CA SER A 52 5.75 -7.11 -16.65
C SER A 52 6.80 -8.18 -16.30
N LEU A 53 7.15 -8.31 -15.02
CA LEU A 53 8.11 -9.29 -14.52
C LEU A 53 7.66 -10.74 -14.79
N VAL A 54 6.37 -11.03 -14.58
CA VAL A 54 5.78 -12.34 -14.87
C VAL A 54 5.90 -12.68 -16.36
N VAL A 55 5.62 -11.72 -17.24
CA VAL A 55 5.72 -11.90 -18.69
C VAL A 55 7.15 -12.16 -19.19
N TYR A 56 8.16 -11.62 -18.50
CA TYR A 56 9.57 -11.89 -18.79
C TYR A 56 10.09 -13.23 -18.23
N THR A 57 9.30 -13.94 -17.42
CA THR A 57 9.65 -15.28 -16.93
C THR A 57 9.59 -16.30 -18.09
N PRO A 58 10.50 -17.30 -18.15
CA PRO A 58 10.53 -18.26 -19.25
C PRO A 58 9.16 -18.88 -19.57
N ILE A 59 8.73 -18.72 -20.82
CA ILE A 59 7.39 -19.00 -21.34
C ILE A 59 6.96 -20.46 -21.10
N ILE A 60 7.91 -21.39 -21.12
CA ILE A 60 7.69 -22.83 -20.86
C ILE A 60 7.10 -23.06 -19.47
N LYS A 61 7.41 -22.20 -18.49
CA LYS A 61 6.81 -22.26 -17.15
C LYS A 61 5.39 -21.68 -17.18
N LEU A 62 5.14 -20.63 -17.97
CA LEU A 62 3.85 -19.92 -18.02
C LEU A 62 2.74 -20.77 -18.63
N SER A 63 3.04 -21.53 -19.69
CA SER A 63 2.06 -22.41 -20.37
C SER A 63 1.45 -23.46 -19.44
N LYS A 64 2.26 -24.02 -18.52
CA LYS A 64 1.78 -24.97 -17.50
C LYS A 64 0.73 -24.35 -16.58
N TYR A 65 0.91 -23.09 -16.18
CA TYR A 65 -0.04 -22.38 -15.31
C TYR A 65 -1.30 -21.97 -16.06
N ILE A 66 -1.19 -21.56 -17.33
CA ILE A 66 -2.34 -21.25 -18.18
C ILE A 66 -3.21 -22.51 -18.37
N PHE A 67 -2.59 -23.68 -18.56
CA PHE A 67 -3.32 -24.94 -18.65
C PHE A 67 -4.05 -25.31 -17.35
N LEU A 68 -3.43 -25.06 -16.19
CA LEU A 68 -4.09 -25.20 -14.89
C LEU A 68 -5.30 -24.27 -14.75
N LEU A 69 -5.18 -23.00 -15.16
CA LEU A 69 -6.28 -22.04 -15.15
C LEU A 69 -7.47 -22.51 -16.00
N LYS A 70 -7.20 -23.10 -17.18
CA LYS A 70 -8.25 -23.66 -18.05
C LYS A 70 -9.07 -24.78 -17.39
N LYS A 71 -8.48 -25.53 -16.45
CA LYS A 71 -9.18 -26.61 -15.73
C LYS A 71 -10.07 -26.12 -14.59
N ILE A 72 -9.75 -24.95 -14.02
CA ILE A 72 -10.44 -24.41 -12.84
C ILE A 72 -11.54 -23.43 -13.26
N LEU A 73 -11.31 -22.66 -14.33
CA LEU A 73 -12.21 -21.61 -14.79
C LEU A 73 -13.21 -22.15 -15.84
N PRO A 74 -14.46 -21.65 -15.84
CA PRO A 74 -15.36 -21.80 -16.98
C PRO A 74 -14.75 -21.20 -18.26
N LEU A 75 -15.12 -21.73 -19.43
CA LEU A 75 -14.52 -21.34 -20.71
C LEU A 75 -14.59 -19.83 -20.99
N SER A 76 -15.71 -19.18 -20.65
CA SER A 76 -15.90 -17.74 -20.83
C SER A 76 -14.89 -16.91 -20.00
N ALA A 77 -14.72 -17.25 -18.72
CA ALA A 77 -13.75 -16.59 -17.85
C ALA A 77 -12.31 -16.87 -18.31
N PHE A 78 -12.02 -18.11 -18.71
CA PHE A 78 -10.71 -18.47 -19.24
C PHE A 78 -10.33 -17.66 -20.48
N ASN A 79 -11.25 -17.47 -21.43
CA ASN A 79 -10.97 -16.73 -22.66
C ASN A 79 -10.60 -15.27 -22.36
N ILE A 80 -11.28 -14.62 -21.41
CA ILE A 80 -10.97 -13.25 -20.97
C ILE A 80 -9.56 -13.18 -20.36
N VAL A 81 -9.26 -14.10 -19.44
CA VAL A 81 -7.94 -14.11 -18.77
C VAL A 81 -6.83 -14.44 -19.76
N SER A 82 -7.06 -15.40 -20.66
CA SER A 82 -6.09 -15.80 -21.68
C SER A 82 -5.81 -14.67 -22.65
N SER A 83 -6.82 -13.90 -23.08
CA SER A 83 -6.60 -12.74 -23.95
C SER A 83 -5.78 -11.66 -23.25
N LEU A 84 -6.06 -11.38 -21.97
CA LEU A 84 -5.28 -10.43 -21.18
C LEU A 84 -3.80 -10.84 -21.05
N ILE A 85 -3.54 -12.12 -20.77
CA ILE A 85 -2.17 -12.65 -20.68
C ILE A 85 -1.48 -12.56 -22.05
N GLN A 86 -2.15 -12.96 -23.12
CA GLN A 86 -1.61 -12.91 -24.48
C GLN A 86 -1.25 -11.47 -24.87
N SER A 87 -2.15 -10.52 -24.65
CA SER A 87 -1.89 -9.09 -24.91
C SER A 87 -0.73 -8.55 -24.06
N ALA A 88 -0.58 -8.98 -22.81
CA ALA A 88 0.55 -8.57 -21.97
C ALA A 88 1.89 -9.13 -22.48
N ILE A 89 1.90 -10.35 -23.04
CA ILE A 89 3.09 -10.96 -23.65
C ILE A 89 3.48 -10.25 -24.95
N GLU A 90 2.51 -9.98 -25.81
CA GLU A 90 2.73 -9.34 -27.11
C GLU A 90 3.21 -7.89 -26.96
N ASN A 91 2.67 -7.15 -25.99
CA ASN A 91 3.01 -5.75 -25.74
C ASN A 91 4.10 -5.58 -24.67
N ARG A 92 4.88 -6.64 -24.38
CA ARG A 92 5.94 -6.56 -23.37
C ARG A 92 7.00 -5.54 -23.77
N SER A 93 7.33 -4.64 -22.85
CA SER A 93 8.37 -3.63 -23.06
C SER A 93 9.28 -3.54 -21.85
N PHE A 94 10.58 -3.58 -22.11
CA PHE A 94 11.59 -3.46 -21.07
C PHE A 94 11.59 -2.05 -20.46
N SER A 95 11.27 -1.04 -21.27
CA SER A 95 11.10 0.35 -20.82
C SER A 95 9.95 0.47 -19.82
N PHE A 96 8.81 -0.19 -20.05
CA PHE A 96 7.70 -0.18 -19.09
C PHE A 96 8.06 -0.90 -17.78
N LEU A 97 8.81 -2.00 -17.85
CA LEU A 97 9.28 -2.71 -16.66
C LEU A 97 10.16 -1.80 -15.78
N ILE A 98 11.15 -1.13 -16.36
CA ILE A 98 12.06 -0.25 -15.61
C ILE A 98 11.31 0.99 -15.10
N LEU A 99 10.48 1.62 -15.94
CA LEU A 99 9.75 2.82 -15.56
C LEU A 99 8.80 2.55 -14.38
N SER A 100 8.04 1.46 -14.45
CA SER A 100 7.13 1.05 -13.38
C SER A 100 7.88 0.67 -12.10
N PHE A 101 9.05 0.02 -12.21
CA PHE A 101 9.91 -0.28 -11.08
C PHE A 101 10.40 1.00 -10.37
N ILE A 102 10.92 1.97 -11.12
CA ILE A 102 11.42 3.24 -10.56
C ILE A 102 10.28 4.01 -9.89
N LEU A 103 9.13 4.11 -10.54
CA LEU A 103 7.96 4.79 -9.99
C LEU A 103 7.46 4.11 -8.70
N ALA A 104 7.39 2.78 -8.69
CA ALA A 104 7.02 2.01 -7.50
C ALA A 104 8.01 2.26 -6.34
N MET A 105 9.31 2.19 -6.62
CA MET A 105 10.34 2.42 -5.61
C MET A 105 10.34 3.86 -5.09
N TYR A 106 10.14 4.85 -5.96
CA TYR A 106 10.07 6.26 -5.56
C TYR A 106 8.90 6.52 -4.60
N THR A 107 7.70 6.10 -4.99
CA THR A 107 6.47 6.29 -4.20
C THR A 107 6.49 5.48 -2.90
N MET A 108 7.01 4.25 -2.94
CA MET A 108 7.19 3.43 -1.73
C MET A 108 8.23 4.02 -0.78
N SER A 109 9.32 4.60 -1.30
CA SER A 109 10.31 5.30 -0.48
C SER A 109 9.68 6.47 0.28
N ARG A 110 8.80 7.24 -0.37
CA ARG A 110 8.04 8.33 0.28
C ARG A 110 7.10 7.81 1.36
N ALA A 111 6.42 6.67 1.12
CA ALA A 111 5.57 6.03 2.13
C ALA A 111 6.36 5.58 3.37
N VAL A 112 7.47 4.86 3.16
CA VAL A 112 8.35 4.39 4.24
C VAL A 112 8.92 5.58 5.02
N LEU A 113 9.26 6.66 4.32
CA LEU A 113 9.74 7.87 4.95
C LEU A 113 8.69 8.53 5.85
N SER A 114 7.44 8.62 5.39
CA SER A 114 6.32 9.11 6.21
C SER A 114 6.13 8.25 7.45
N LEU A 115 6.26 6.93 7.32
CA LEU A 115 6.24 5.99 8.45
C LEU A 115 7.38 6.26 9.44
N ILE A 116 8.63 6.40 8.96
CA ILE A 116 9.80 6.70 9.80
C ILE A 116 9.58 8.00 10.57
N ARG A 117 9.09 9.06 9.90
CA ARG A 117 8.76 10.33 10.56
C ARG A 117 7.70 10.13 11.64
N GLY A 118 6.67 9.35 11.37
CA GLY A 118 5.64 8.99 12.36
C GLY A 118 6.20 8.23 13.57
N MET A 119 7.09 7.26 13.32
CA MET A 119 7.75 6.48 14.38
C MET A 119 8.68 7.35 15.23
N ASN A 120 9.56 8.13 14.59
CA ASN A 120 10.47 9.05 15.27
C ASN A 120 9.70 9.99 16.19
N ARG A 121 8.54 10.49 15.74
CA ARG A 121 7.66 11.31 16.56
C ARG A 121 7.10 10.55 17.76
N SER A 122 6.61 9.33 17.57
CA SER A 122 6.08 8.49 18.67
C SER A 122 7.13 8.18 19.75
N TYR A 123 8.40 8.05 19.36
CA TYR A 123 9.50 7.79 20.27
C TYR A 123 10.22 9.08 20.76
N ASN A 124 9.71 10.27 20.41
CA ASN A 124 10.37 11.57 20.68
C ASN A 124 11.83 11.65 20.20
N ILE A 125 12.15 10.92 19.13
CA ILE A 125 13.46 10.97 18.47
C ILE A 125 13.43 12.14 17.47
N ARG A 126 14.39 13.06 17.60
CA ARG A 126 14.57 14.12 16.61
C ARG A 126 15.13 13.51 15.32
N GLU A 127 14.50 13.83 14.20
CA GLU A 127 15.02 13.44 12.88
C GLU A 127 16.38 14.11 12.67
N THR A 128 17.41 13.30 12.41
CA THR A 128 18.78 13.78 12.22
C THR A 128 19.22 13.75 10.76
N ARG A 129 18.38 13.19 9.88
CA ARG A 129 18.64 13.14 8.44
C ARG A 129 18.30 14.49 7.81
N HIS A 130 19.33 15.22 7.40
CA HIS A 130 19.26 16.59 6.90
C HIS A 130 18.46 16.79 5.59
N ASN A 131 18.32 15.74 4.78
CA ASN A 131 17.79 15.85 3.41
C ASN A 131 16.37 15.29 3.26
N ILE A 132 15.53 15.47 4.28
CA ILE A 132 14.19 14.93 4.28
C ILE A 132 13.16 15.96 4.75
N GLU A 133 13.15 17.11 4.12
CA GLU A 133 12.00 18.02 4.09
C GLU A 133 11.31 17.91 2.72
#